data_AF-A0A0V7ZVP3-F1
#
_entry.id   AF-A0A0V7ZVP3-F1
#
_cell.length_a   1.000
_cell.length_b   1.000
_cell.length_c   1.000
_cell.angle_alpha   90.00
_cell.angle_beta   90.00
_cell.angle_gamma   90.00
#
_symmetry.space_group_name_H-M   'P 1'
#
loop_
_entity.id
_entity.type
_entity.pdbx_description
1 polymer ?
#
loop_
_entity_poly.entity_id
_entity_poly.type
_entity_poly.pdbx_seq_one_letter_code
_entity_poly.pdbx_strand_id
1 'polypeptide(L)'
;MSTYSIELQDETLQVNFGEAAQNDDIVKDAAKILEKMTSLGEMTGGQLLKINGPISIPVAFVLAHKVSHIYGAVAVFDPKIGKFVTCITHNPAYKLGDLID
;
A
#
# COMPACT_ATOMS: atom_id res chain seq x y z
N MET A 1 -3.55 21.22 -0.28
CA MET A 1 -4.45 20.06 -0.14
C MET A 1 -3.81 18.91 -0.90
N SER A 2 -3.90 17.68 -0.39
CA SER A 2 -3.26 16.50 -1.00
C SER A 2 -4.21 15.84 -1.99
N THR A 3 -3.69 15.38 -3.13
CA THR A 3 -4.48 14.62 -4.12
C THR A 3 -4.65 13.15 -3.73
N TYR A 4 -3.89 12.70 -2.72
CA TYR A 4 -3.90 11.33 -2.20
C TYR A 4 -3.67 11.31 -0.69
N SER A 5 -4.24 10.33 0.01
CA SER A 5 -3.96 10.08 1.43
C SER A 5 -3.41 8.68 1.63
N ILE A 6 -2.47 8.57 2.58
CA ILE A 6 -1.88 7.30 3.02
C ILE A 6 -1.72 7.41 4.53
N GLU A 7 -2.25 6.44 5.26
CA GLU A 7 -2.14 6.34 6.71
C GLU A 7 -1.85 4.89 7.09
N LEU A 8 -0.88 4.68 7.99
CA LEU A 8 -0.64 3.36 8.57
C LEU A 8 -1.47 3.23 9.85
N GLN A 9 -2.43 2.30 9.84
CA GLN A 9 -3.26 1.95 10.99
C GLN A 9 -2.99 0.48 11.33
N ASP A 10 -2.34 0.25 12.47
CA ASP A 10 -1.78 -1.05 12.86
C ASP A 10 -0.86 -1.61 11.74
N GLU A 11 -1.25 -2.72 11.12
CA GLU A 11 -0.52 -3.35 9.99
C GLU A 11 -1.20 -3.11 8.64
N THR A 12 -2.14 -2.13 8.57
CA THR A 12 -2.90 -1.82 7.35
C THR A 12 -2.62 -0.39 6.88
N LEU A 13 -2.10 -0.30 5.67
CA LEU A 13 -1.96 0.94 4.92
C LEU A 13 -3.31 1.33 4.32
N GLN A 14 -3.99 2.28 4.96
CA GLN A 14 -5.21 2.88 4.45
C GLN A 14 -4.85 3.91 3.39
N VAL A 15 -5.48 3.81 2.22
CA VAL A 15 -5.22 4.70 1.10
C VAL A 15 -6.52 5.23 0.52
N ASN A 16 -6.52 6.49 0.06
CA ASN A 16 -7.71 7.07 -0.54
C ASN A 16 -7.35 8.21 -1.50
N PHE A 17 -8.27 8.51 -2.42
CA PHE A 17 -8.19 9.72 -3.23
C PHE A 17 -8.58 10.95 -2.38
N GLY A 18 -7.88 12.06 -2.64
CA GLY A 18 -8.18 13.36 -2.04
C GLY A 18 -8.84 14.30 -3.06
N GLU A 19 -8.25 15.48 -3.22
CA GLU A 19 -8.70 16.46 -4.22
C GLU A 19 -8.64 15.89 -5.65
N ALA A 20 -9.57 16.34 -6.51
CA ALA A 20 -9.63 15.91 -7.90
C ALA A 20 -8.33 16.25 -8.65
N ALA A 21 -7.68 15.23 -9.21
CA ALA A 21 -6.40 15.37 -9.89
C ALA A 21 -6.20 14.28 -10.95
N GLN A 22 -5.17 14.46 -11.78
CA GLN A 22 -4.73 13.47 -12.78
C GLN A 22 -3.71 12.52 -12.16
N ASN A 23 -3.57 11.32 -12.76
CA ASN A 23 -2.69 10.29 -12.20
C ASN A 23 -1.23 10.72 -12.10
N ASP A 24 -0.74 11.62 -12.96
CA ASP A 24 0.63 12.12 -12.87
C ASP A 24 0.87 12.97 -11.61
N ASP A 25 -0.14 13.65 -11.08
CA ASP A 25 -0.05 14.35 -9.81
C ASP A 25 -0.28 13.43 -8.62
N ILE A 26 -1.26 12.52 -8.72
CA ILE A 26 -1.57 11.55 -7.65
C ILE A 26 -0.35 10.66 -7.35
N VAL A 27 0.36 10.18 -8.38
CA VAL A 27 1.56 9.34 -8.17
C VAL A 27 2.70 10.11 -7.50
N LYS A 28 2.89 11.40 -7.82
CA LYS A 28 3.90 12.25 -7.18
C LYS A 28 3.55 12.45 -5.70
N ASP A 29 2.29 12.70 -5.38
CA ASP A 29 1.84 12.89 -4.00
C ASP A 29 1.97 11.59 -3.19
N ALA A 30 1.51 10.46 -3.74
CA ALA A 30 1.68 9.15 -3.09
C ALA A 30 3.16 8.84 -2.80
N ALA A 31 4.05 9.09 -3.76
CA ALA A 31 5.49 8.90 -3.57
C ALA A 31 6.06 9.80 -2.46
N LYS A 32 5.70 11.09 -2.44
CA LYS A 32 6.15 12.05 -1.40
C LYS A 32 5.67 11.66 -0.02
N ILE A 33 4.40 11.23 0.11
CA ILE A 33 3.85 10.80 1.40
C ILE A 33 4.62 9.58 1.93
N LEU A 34 4.83 8.56 1.09
CA LEU A 34 5.60 7.37 1.49
C LEU A 34 7.05 7.69 1.87
N GLU A 35 7.71 8.59 1.13
CA GLU A 35 9.07 9.05 1.45
C GLU A 35 9.11 9.75 2.81
N LYS A 36 8.11 10.60 3.10
CA LYS A 36 7.98 11.26 4.40
C LYS A 36 7.75 10.25 5.52
N MET A 37 6.81 9.31 5.36
CA MET A 37 6.53 8.26 6.36
C MET A 37 7.77 7.41 6.65
N THR A 38 8.52 7.07 5.59
CA THR A 38 9.80 6.33 5.73
C THR A 38 10.83 7.16 6.50
N SER A 39 10.96 8.45 6.17
CA SER A 39 11.92 9.36 6.84
C SER A 39 11.57 9.61 8.31
N LEU A 40 10.29 9.54 8.66
CA LEU A 40 9.80 9.65 10.04
C LEU A 40 9.86 8.32 10.82
N GLY A 41 10.26 7.22 10.17
CA GLY A 41 10.33 5.90 10.80
C GLY A 41 8.98 5.25 11.06
N GLU A 42 7.90 5.75 10.45
CA GLU A 42 6.55 5.18 10.57
C GLU A 42 6.46 3.82 9.84
N MET A 43 7.23 3.66 8.75
CA MET A 43 7.31 2.42 7.99
C MET A 43 8.40 1.52 8.57
N THR A 44 8.08 0.81 9.66
CA THR A 44 9.02 -0.04 10.39
C THR A 44 9.37 -1.36 9.67
N GLY A 45 8.60 -1.72 8.65
CA GLY A 45 8.72 -3.01 7.98
C GLY A 45 8.07 -4.13 8.77
N GLY A 46 8.19 -5.35 8.26
CA GLY A 46 7.56 -6.49 8.92
C GLY A 46 7.34 -7.69 8.03
N GLN A 47 6.66 -8.68 8.59
CA GLN A 47 6.38 -9.94 7.88
C GLN A 47 5.32 -9.78 6.79
N LEU A 48 4.34 -8.90 7.02
CA LEU A 48 3.19 -8.66 6.16
C LEU A 48 2.78 -7.18 6.26
N LEU A 49 2.42 -6.57 5.14
CA LEU A 49 1.67 -5.32 5.09
C LEU A 49 0.34 -5.56 4.38
N LYS A 50 -0.75 -5.05 4.96
CA LYS A 50 -2.06 -5.01 4.31
C LYS A 50 -2.30 -3.64 3.68
N ILE A 51 -2.92 -3.57 2.51
CA ILE A 51 -3.31 -2.31 1.86
C ILE A 51 -4.82 -2.32 1.63
N ASN A 52 -5.50 -1.25 2.03
CA ASN A 52 -6.94 -1.13 1.91
C ASN A 52 -7.37 0.26 1.43
N GLY A 53 -8.34 0.30 0.53
CA GLY A 53 -8.94 1.51 -0.02
C GLY A 53 -8.83 1.62 -1.55
N PRO A 54 -9.41 2.67 -2.15
CA PRO A 54 -9.39 2.86 -3.60
C PRO A 54 -8.01 3.32 -4.09
N ILE A 55 -7.52 2.69 -5.17
CA ILE A 55 -6.18 2.93 -5.73
C ILE A 55 -6.29 2.89 -7.25
N SER A 56 -5.60 3.80 -7.94
CA SER A 56 -5.39 3.70 -9.39
C SER A 56 -4.21 2.78 -9.72
N ILE A 57 -4.21 2.16 -10.90
CA ILE A 57 -3.12 1.26 -11.31
C ILE A 57 -1.72 1.91 -11.19
N PRO A 58 -1.49 3.16 -11.65
CA PRO A 58 -0.18 3.81 -11.49
C PRO A 58 0.25 3.96 -10.03
N VAL A 59 -0.68 4.32 -9.14
CA VAL A 59 -0.39 4.45 -7.70
C VAL A 59 -0.08 3.09 -7.08
N ALA A 60 -0.77 2.03 -7.48
CA ALA A 60 -0.49 0.67 -7.01
C ALA A 60 0.97 0.25 -7.28
N PHE A 61 1.53 0.61 -8.45
CA PHE A 61 2.94 0.35 -8.75
C PHE A 61 3.90 1.19 -7.89
N VAL A 62 3.56 2.45 -7.59
CA VAL A 62 4.35 3.30 -6.68
C VAL A 62 4.36 2.73 -5.28
N LEU A 63 3.18 2.36 -4.74
CA LEU A 63 3.05 1.73 -3.44
C LEU A 63 3.87 0.44 -3.40
N ALA A 64 3.63 -0.47 -4.37
CA ALA A 64 4.31 -1.76 -4.47
C ALA A 64 5.83 -1.63 -4.46
N HIS A 65 6.40 -0.78 -5.33
CA HIS A 65 7.85 -0.57 -5.41
C HIS A 65 8.45 -0.10 -4.07
N LYS A 66 7.75 0.79 -3.35
CA LYS A 66 8.24 1.30 -2.07
C LYS A 66 8.12 0.28 -0.94
N VAL A 67 6.96 -0.38 -0.81
CA VAL A 67 6.71 -1.26 0.34
C VAL A 67 7.31 -2.65 0.19
N SER A 68 7.52 -3.16 -1.04
CA SER A 68 8.10 -4.48 -1.28
C SER A 68 9.55 -4.62 -0.80
N HIS A 69 10.25 -3.49 -0.63
CA HIS A 69 11.59 -3.46 -0.08
C HIS A 69 11.62 -3.45 1.46
N ILE A 70 10.48 -3.21 2.11
CA ILE A 70 10.38 -3.00 3.56
C ILE A 70 9.64 -4.16 4.24
N TYR A 71 8.69 -4.78 3.53
CA TYR A 71 7.86 -5.87 4.04
C TYR A 71 8.12 -7.19 3.31
N GLY A 72 8.10 -8.29 4.07
CA GLY A 72 8.30 -9.64 3.54
C GLY A 72 7.16 -10.11 2.63
N ALA A 73 5.93 -9.63 2.85
CA ALA A 73 4.78 -9.87 1.99
C ALA A 73 3.85 -8.65 1.98
N VAL A 74 3.06 -8.53 0.93
CA VAL A 74 2.05 -7.46 0.77
C VAL A 74 0.75 -8.09 0.30
N ALA A 75 -0.35 -7.74 0.97
CA ALA A 75 -1.69 -8.16 0.59
C ALA A 75 -2.61 -6.95 0.39
N VAL A 76 -3.50 -7.03 -0.59
CA VAL A 76 -4.40 -5.93 -0.97
C VAL A 76 -5.85 -6.39 -0.79
N PHE A 77 -6.68 -5.55 -0.18
CA PHE A 77 -8.10 -5.86 0.03
C PHE A 77 -8.84 -5.96 -1.31
N ASP A 78 -9.52 -7.08 -1.54
CA ASP A 78 -10.44 -7.25 -2.66
C ASP A 78 -11.89 -7.17 -2.14
N PRO A 79 -12.67 -6.15 -2.53
CA PRO A 79 -14.03 -5.96 -2.02
C PRO A 79 -15.04 -6.99 -2.54
N LYS A 80 -14.75 -7.72 -3.61
CA LYS A 80 -15.62 -8.79 -4.12
C LYS A 80 -15.45 -10.07 -3.31
N ILE A 81 -14.23 -10.35 -2.87
CA ILE A 81 -13.89 -11.51 -2.03
C ILE A 81 -14.15 -11.19 -0.55
N GLY A 82 -14.01 -9.92 -0.15
CA GLY A 82 -14.12 -9.49 1.24
C GLY A 82 -12.92 -9.88 2.09
N LYS A 83 -11.74 -10.08 1.47
CA LYS A 83 -10.48 -10.48 2.12
C LYS A 83 -9.30 -9.77 1.47
N PHE A 84 -8.15 -9.81 2.14
CA PHE A 84 -6.88 -9.39 1.57
C PHE A 84 -6.27 -10.51 0.74
N VAL A 85 -5.83 -10.20 -0.47
CA VAL A 85 -5.17 -11.15 -1.38
C VAL A 85 -3.67 -10.86 -1.38
N THR A 86 -2.84 -11.83 -1.00
CA THR A 86 -1.38 -11.71 -1.08
C THR A 86 -0.94 -11.56 -2.53
N CYS A 87 -0.30 -10.45 -2.88
CA CYS A 87 0.09 -10.12 -4.24
C CYS A 87 1.60 -9.93 -4.42
N ILE A 88 2.37 -9.76 -3.34
CA ILE A 88 3.83 -9.71 -3.33
C ILE A 88 4.31 -10.56 -2.16
N THR A 89 5.33 -11.39 -2.39
CA THR A 89 5.95 -12.15 -1.29
C THR A 89 7.41 -12.47 -1.58
N HIS A 90 8.25 -12.19 -0.59
CA HIS A 90 9.60 -12.72 -0.39
C HIS A 90 9.65 -13.60 0.86
N ASN A 91 8.50 -13.80 1.52
CA ASN A 91 8.36 -14.53 2.76
C ASN A 91 7.71 -15.90 2.49
N PRO A 92 8.41 -17.02 2.74
CA PRO A 92 7.89 -18.35 2.45
C PRO A 92 6.64 -18.73 3.26
N ALA A 93 6.32 -17.98 4.32
CA ALA A 93 5.08 -18.15 5.07
C ALA A 93 3.82 -17.71 4.30
N TYR A 94 3.96 -16.86 3.27
CA TYR A 94 2.85 -16.34 2.47
C TYR A 94 3.04 -16.67 1.00
N LYS A 95 2.00 -17.21 0.36
CA LYS A 95 1.98 -17.53 -1.07
C LYS A 95 1.14 -16.52 -1.83
N LEU A 96 1.49 -16.31 -3.11
CA LEU A 96 0.68 -15.50 -4.00
C LEU A 96 -0.74 -16.07 -4.08
N GLY A 97 -1.74 -15.22 -3.89
CA GLY A 97 -3.15 -15.60 -3.88
C GLY A 97 -3.68 -16.06 -2.52
N ASP A 98 -2.86 -16.15 -1.47
CA ASP A 98 -3.37 -16.44 -0.12
C ASP A 98 -4.36 -15.37 0.33
N LEU A 99 -5.46 -15.81 0.95
CA LEU A 99 -6.52 -14.97 1.47
C LEU A 99 -6.32 -14.74 2.97
N ILE A 100 -6.21 -13.48 3.38
CA ILE A 100 -5.93 -13.03 4.74
C ILE A 100 -7.10 -12.19 5.26
N ASP A 101 -7.36 -12.26 6.58
CA ASP A 101 -8.36 -11.46 7.28
C ASP A 101 -7.84 -10.06 7.69
#